data_AF-A0A1X1UBZ9-F1
#
_entry.id   AF-A0A1X1UBZ9-F1
#
_cell.length_a   1.000
_cell.length_b   1.000
_cell.length_c   1.000
_cell.angle_alpha   90.00
_cell.angle_beta   90.00
_cell.angle_gamma   90.00
#
_symmetry.space_group_name_H-M   'P 1'
#
loop_
_entity.id
_entity.type
_entity.pdbx_description
1 polymer ?
#
loop_
_entity_poly.entity_id
_entity_poly.type
_entity_poly.pdbx_seq_one_letter_code
_entity_poly.pdbx_strand_id
1 'polypeptide(L)'
;MLYRYFPSKSQLFEEAVLRPFEDFVAHLVDDWRQTSVSVLSTGDLIAGFTRSLYDFTVRHRGLIMALLAADAHSEDPMTETKMSFAQTIHTVVGRALDDAAHRGWADIDVEVAAPATMAMIISTALLDDWLFPQSERPKRERILNEMIRYEIRAITGENSP
;
A
#
# COMPACT_ATOMS: atom_id res chain seq x y z
N MET A 1 -9.02 16.10 -38.34
CA MET A 1 -10.14 15.48 -37.62
C MET A 1 -9.61 14.28 -36.83
N LEU A 2 -8.97 14.53 -35.68
CA LEU A 2 -8.30 13.52 -34.85
C LEU A 2 -8.54 13.83 -33.35
N TYR A 3 -9.81 14.02 -32.98
CA TYR A 3 -10.21 14.44 -31.61
C TYR A 3 -11.49 13.74 -31.12
N ARG A 4 -11.78 12.53 -31.62
CA ARG A 4 -13.08 11.87 -31.37
C ARG A 4 -12.99 10.41 -30.90
N TYR A 5 -11.84 9.97 -30.39
CA TYR A 5 -11.69 8.62 -29.83
C TYR A 5 -10.88 8.55 -28.52
N PHE A 6 -10.77 9.65 -27.78
CA PHE A 6 -10.32 9.58 -26.39
C PHE A 6 -11.43 10.17 -25.52
N PRO A 7 -12.22 9.37 -24.77
CA PRO A 7 -12.82 9.93 -23.57
C PRO A 7 -11.65 10.47 -22.72
N SER A 8 -11.86 11.61 -22.07
CA SER A 8 -10.84 12.53 -21.55
C SER A 8 -9.53 11.86 -21.09
N LYS A 9 -8.38 12.51 -21.35
CA LYS A 9 -7.03 12.03 -20.97
C LYS A 9 -6.92 11.49 -19.52
N SER A 10 -7.81 11.90 -18.62
CA SER A 10 -7.99 11.38 -17.27
C SER A 10 -8.31 9.88 -17.21
N GLN A 11 -9.19 9.37 -18.08
CA GLN A 11 -9.66 7.98 -18.01
C GLN A 11 -8.56 6.99 -18.45
N LEU A 12 -7.81 7.36 -19.49
CA LEU A 12 -6.66 6.59 -19.98
C LEU A 12 -5.49 6.65 -18.98
N PHE A 13 -5.37 7.76 -18.25
CA PHE A 13 -4.42 7.91 -17.16
C PHE A 13 -4.81 7.04 -15.95
N GLU A 14 -6.07 7.07 -15.54
CA GLU A 14 -6.62 6.23 -14.47
C GLU A 14 -6.44 4.74 -14.77
N GLU A 15 -6.77 4.28 -15.98
CA GLU A 15 -6.60 2.88 -16.39
C GLU A 15 -5.11 2.44 -16.42
N ALA A 16 -4.19 3.38 -16.66
CA ALA A 16 -2.75 3.13 -16.66
C ALA A 16 -2.15 3.02 -15.26
N VAL A 17 -2.81 3.54 -14.23
CA VAL A 17 -2.40 3.40 -12.82
C VAL A 17 -3.13 2.23 -12.15
N LEU A 18 -4.42 2.09 -12.46
CA LEU A 18 -5.29 1.15 -11.79
C LEU A 18 -4.89 -0.29 -12.10
N ARG A 19 -4.66 -0.64 -13.36
CA ARG A 19 -4.25 -2.01 -13.74
C ARG A 19 -2.95 -2.45 -13.06
N PRO A 20 -1.83 -1.69 -13.10
CA PRO A 20 -0.63 -2.07 -12.36
C PRO A 20 -0.85 -2.24 -10.86
N PHE A 21 -1.74 -1.46 -10.25
CA PHE A 21 -2.06 -1.57 -8.83
C PHE A 21 -2.90 -2.81 -8.53
N GLU A 22 -3.94 -3.07 -9.32
CA GLU A 22 -4.76 -4.28 -9.24
C GLU A 22 -3.90 -5.54 -9.41
N ASP A 23 -3.03 -5.55 -10.44
CA ASP A 23 -2.08 -6.63 -10.67
C ASP A 23 -1.15 -6.81 -9.48
N PHE A 24 -0.56 -5.72 -8.96
CA PHE A 24 0.32 -5.78 -7.80
C PHE A 24 -0.37 -6.41 -6.58
N VAL A 25 -1.59 -5.99 -6.27
CA VAL A 25 -2.30 -6.53 -5.11
C VAL A 25 -2.77 -7.96 -5.33
N ALA A 26 -3.19 -8.32 -6.54
CA ALA A 26 -3.51 -9.70 -6.86
C ALA A 26 -2.30 -10.62 -6.61
N HIS A 27 -1.11 -10.25 -7.12
CA HIS A 27 0.12 -11.00 -6.87
C HIS A 27 0.48 -11.04 -5.38
N LEU A 28 0.35 -9.91 -4.67
CA LEU A 28 0.64 -9.84 -3.24
C LEU A 28 -0.26 -10.78 -2.42
N VAL A 29 -1.56 -10.80 -2.72
CA VAL A 29 -2.54 -11.66 -2.03
C VAL A 29 -2.31 -13.12 -2.39
N ASP A 30 -1.98 -13.44 -3.64
CA ASP A 30 -1.69 -14.80 -4.08
C ASP A 30 -0.40 -15.35 -3.45
N ASP A 31 0.68 -14.56 -3.41
CA ASP A 31 1.93 -14.92 -2.74
C ASP A 31 1.70 -15.16 -1.24
N TRP A 32 0.89 -14.32 -0.59
CA TRP A 32 0.50 -14.49 0.81
C TRP A 32 -0.38 -15.74 1.03
N ARG A 33 -1.25 -16.10 0.09
CA ARG A 33 -2.06 -17.33 0.18
C ARG A 33 -1.25 -18.60 0.01
N GLN A 34 -0.28 -18.59 -0.91
CA GLN A 34 0.56 -19.75 -1.18
C GLN A 34 1.56 -20.02 -0.05
N THR A 35 1.80 -19.02 0.80
CA THR A 35 2.74 -19.14 1.91
C THR A 35 2.02 -19.53 3.21
N SER A 36 2.25 -20.75 3.67
CA SER A 36 1.68 -21.25 4.94
C SER A 36 2.12 -20.40 6.13
N VAL A 37 1.19 -20.10 7.05
CA VAL A 37 1.47 -19.46 8.35
C VAL A 37 2.51 -20.23 9.17
N SER A 38 2.58 -21.56 9.01
CA SER A 38 3.58 -22.41 9.67
C SER A 38 5.01 -22.27 9.11
N VAL A 39 5.16 -21.66 7.94
CA VAL A 39 6.44 -21.52 7.22
C VAL A 39 6.96 -20.09 7.27
N LEU A 40 6.07 -19.08 7.32
CA LEU A 40 6.45 -17.66 7.29
C LEU A 40 6.15 -16.96 8.61
N SER A 41 7.22 -16.52 9.28
CA SER A 41 7.10 -15.73 10.51
C SER A 41 6.35 -14.43 10.26
N THR A 42 5.69 -13.90 11.29
CA THR A 42 5.03 -12.58 11.23
C THR A 42 6.00 -11.48 10.79
N GLY A 43 7.25 -11.53 11.24
CA GLY A 43 8.28 -10.56 10.84
C GLY A 43 8.64 -10.65 9.36
N ASP A 44 8.75 -11.85 8.79
CA ASP A 44 9.05 -12.03 7.37
C ASP A 44 7.88 -11.61 6.48
N LEU A 45 6.64 -11.86 6.91
CA LEU A 45 5.44 -11.40 6.22
C LEU A 45 5.41 -9.87 6.14
N ILE A 46 5.57 -9.19 7.27
CA ILE A 46 5.63 -7.73 7.36
C ILE A 46 6.76 -7.23 6.46
N ALA A 47 7.97 -7.78 6.60
CA ALA A 47 9.11 -7.35 5.80
C ALA A 47 8.90 -7.50 4.29
N GLY A 48 8.28 -8.60 3.86
CA GLY A 48 7.93 -8.83 2.45
C GLY A 48 6.89 -7.81 1.96
N PHE A 49 5.81 -7.63 2.71
CA PHE A 49 4.74 -6.69 2.39
C PHE A 49 5.27 -5.24 2.30
N THR A 50 5.98 -4.77 3.32
CA THR A 50 6.55 -3.42 3.39
C THR A 50 7.48 -3.14 2.22
N ARG A 51 8.37 -4.08 1.88
CA ARG A 51 9.30 -3.94 0.75
C ARG A 51 8.57 -3.87 -0.59
N SER A 52 7.64 -4.81 -0.83
CA SER A 52 6.90 -4.91 -2.08
C SER A 52 6.05 -3.67 -2.33
N LEU A 53 5.31 -3.20 -1.31
CA LEU A 53 4.48 -2.00 -1.43
C LEU A 53 5.34 -0.74 -1.60
N TYR A 54 6.43 -0.59 -0.84
CA TYR A 54 7.34 0.54 -1.00
C TYR A 54 7.93 0.61 -2.42
N ASP A 55 8.43 -0.51 -2.94
CA ASP A 55 9.03 -0.57 -4.27
C ASP A 55 8.02 -0.32 -5.38
N PHE A 56 6.79 -0.83 -5.22
CA PHE A 56 5.68 -0.49 -6.10
C PHE A 56 5.42 1.02 -6.09
N THR A 57 5.29 1.63 -4.91
CA THR A 57 5.03 3.07 -4.80
C THR A 57 6.17 3.91 -5.40
N VAL A 58 7.44 3.56 -5.16
CA VAL A 58 8.58 4.26 -5.77
C VAL A 58 8.55 4.14 -7.30
N ARG A 59 8.31 2.94 -7.82
CA ARG A 59 8.25 2.68 -9.27
C ARG A 59 7.14 3.46 -9.96
N HIS A 60 5.98 3.59 -9.31
CA HIS A 60 4.79 4.24 -9.85
C HIS A 60 4.54 5.64 -9.27
N ARG A 61 5.54 6.25 -8.61
CA ARG A 61 5.40 7.51 -7.84
C ARG A 61 4.74 8.63 -8.63
N GLY A 62 5.19 8.88 -9.85
CA GLY A 62 4.65 9.97 -10.69
C GLY A 62 3.18 9.75 -11.05
N LEU A 63 2.80 8.51 -11.32
CA LEU A 63 1.42 8.12 -11.64
C LEU A 63 0.51 8.25 -10.42
N ILE A 64 0.95 7.75 -9.27
CA ILE A 64 0.19 7.85 -8.01
C ILE A 64 -0.01 9.32 -7.62
N MET A 65 1.04 10.15 -7.73
CA MET A 65 0.93 11.60 -7.44
C MET A 65 -0.06 12.31 -8.36
N ALA A 66 -0.05 11.99 -9.66
CA ALA A 66 -0.99 12.61 -10.59
C ALA A 66 -2.44 12.10 -10.38
N LEU A 67 -2.63 10.86 -9.93
CA LEU A 67 -3.94 10.37 -9.50
C LEU A 67 -4.46 11.13 -8.27
N LEU A 68 -3.63 11.29 -7.24
CA LEU A 68 -3.98 12.05 -6.03
C LEU A 68 -4.27 13.52 -6.34
N ALA A 69 -3.51 14.13 -7.26
CA ALA A 69 -3.76 15.50 -7.69
C ALA A 69 -5.06 15.63 -8.50
N ALA A 70 -5.35 14.68 -9.40
CA ALA A 70 -6.61 14.64 -10.13
C ALA A 70 -7.79 14.48 -9.17
N ASP A 71 -7.64 13.63 -8.16
CA ASP A 71 -8.65 13.44 -7.12
C ASP A 71 -8.92 14.71 -6.29
N ALA A 72 -7.86 15.38 -5.84
CA ALA A 72 -7.96 16.62 -5.05
C ALA A 72 -8.66 17.76 -5.80
N HIS A 73 -8.75 17.69 -7.13
CA HIS A 73 -9.42 18.65 -7.99
C HIS A 73 -10.72 18.12 -8.61
N SER A 74 -11.14 16.89 -8.27
CA SER A 74 -12.39 16.30 -8.71
C SER A 74 -13.57 16.84 -7.89
N GLU A 75 -14.64 17.26 -8.56
CA GLU A 75 -15.93 17.56 -7.91
C GLU A 75 -16.74 16.28 -7.63
N ASP A 76 -16.37 15.15 -8.23
CA ASP A 76 -16.99 13.85 -7.99
C ASP A 76 -16.27 13.11 -6.84
N PRO A 77 -16.94 12.93 -5.69
CA PRO A 77 -16.35 12.24 -4.55
C PRO A 77 -16.15 10.73 -4.78
N MET A 78 -16.80 10.10 -5.77
CA MET A 78 -16.79 8.65 -5.95
C MET A 78 -16.59 8.21 -7.41
N THR A 79 -15.36 8.32 -7.90
CA THR A 79 -14.99 7.80 -9.22
C THR A 79 -14.86 6.27 -9.23
N GLU A 80 -15.02 5.65 -10.40
CA GLU A 80 -14.82 4.20 -10.59
C GLU A 80 -13.44 3.73 -10.12
N THR A 81 -12.41 4.57 -10.33
CA THR A 81 -11.05 4.33 -9.84
C THR A 81 -10.99 4.23 -8.32
N LYS A 82 -11.64 5.15 -7.58
CA LYS A 82 -11.68 5.09 -6.10
C LYS A 82 -12.33 3.80 -5.61
N MET A 83 -13.42 3.39 -6.25
CA MET A 83 -14.11 2.16 -5.89
C MET A 83 -13.21 0.93 -6.11
N SER A 84 -12.49 0.87 -7.23
CA SER A 84 -11.56 -0.24 -7.47
C SER A 84 -10.41 -0.23 -6.46
N PHE A 85 -9.78 0.92 -6.21
CA PHE A 85 -8.75 1.04 -5.16
C PHE A 85 -9.28 0.58 -3.79
N ALA A 86 -10.46 1.03 -3.38
CA ALA A 86 -11.08 0.60 -2.13
C ALA A 86 -11.29 -0.91 -2.08
N GLN A 87 -11.80 -1.50 -3.17
CA GLN A 87 -12.00 -2.95 -3.27
C GLN A 87 -10.69 -3.74 -3.16
N THR A 88 -9.63 -3.22 -3.78
CA THR A 88 -8.29 -3.80 -3.71
C THR A 88 -7.73 -3.74 -2.28
N ILE A 89 -7.87 -2.61 -1.58
CA ILE A 89 -7.47 -2.48 -0.17
C ILE A 89 -8.28 -3.44 0.71
N HIS A 90 -9.61 -3.51 0.53
CA HIS A 90 -10.46 -4.45 1.26
C HIS A 90 -10.04 -5.91 1.05
N THR A 91 -9.55 -6.27 -0.13
CA THR A 91 -9.04 -7.63 -0.40
C THR A 91 -7.82 -7.94 0.48
N VAL A 92 -6.91 -6.98 0.65
CA VAL A 92 -5.75 -7.16 1.53
C VAL A 92 -6.16 -7.20 3.00
N VAL A 93 -7.08 -6.33 3.42
CA VAL A 93 -7.61 -6.30 4.79
C VAL A 93 -8.31 -7.62 5.13
N GLY A 94 -9.15 -8.14 4.23
CA GLY A 94 -9.80 -9.43 4.42
C GLY A 94 -8.79 -10.56 4.61
N ARG A 95 -7.71 -10.58 3.82
CA ARG A 95 -6.63 -11.56 3.99
C ARG A 95 -5.91 -11.40 5.34
N ALA A 96 -5.67 -10.17 5.78
CA ALA A 96 -5.06 -9.89 7.08
C ALA A 96 -5.95 -10.36 8.24
N LEU A 97 -7.28 -10.18 8.13
CA LEU A 97 -8.26 -10.67 9.10
C LEU A 97 -8.25 -12.21 9.21
N ASP A 98 -8.21 -12.91 8.07
CA ASP A 98 -8.14 -14.38 8.05
C ASP A 98 -6.89 -14.92 8.78
N ASP A 99 -5.78 -14.17 8.69
CA ASP A 99 -4.51 -14.52 9.32
C ASP A 99 -4.43 -14.06 10.80
N ALA A 100 -5.20 -13.05 11.20
CA ALA A 100 -5.11 -12.41 12.51
C ALA A 100 -5.25 -13.39 13.68
N ALA A 101 -6.23 -14.29 13.61
CA ALA A 101 -6.46 -15.32 14.62
C ALA A 101 -5.29 -16.31 14.73
N HIS A 102 -4.64 -16.64 13.61
CA HIS A 102 -3.54 -17.58 13.55
C HIS A 102 -2.19 -16.95 13.93
N ARG A 103 -2.07 -15.61 13.81
CA ARG A 103 -0.84 -14.86 14.06
C ARG A 103 -0.81 -14.14 15.40
N GLY A 104 -1.88 -14.24 16.19
CA GLY A 104 -1.97 -13.64 17.52
C GLY A 104 -2.26 -12.14 17.49
N TRP A 105 -2.91 -11.64 16.44
CA TRP A 105 -3.26 -10.21 16.27
C TRP A 105 -4.64 -9.87 16.87
N ALA A 106 -5.08 -10.59 17.90
CA ALA A 106 -6.45 -10.52 18.40
C ALA A 106 -6.81 -9.17 19.06
N ASP A 107 -5.81 -8.41 19.48
CA ASP A 107 -5.90 -7.08 20.10
C ASP A 107 -5.72 -5.93 19.10
N ILE A 108 -5.54 -6.24 17.81
CA ILE A 108 -5.35 -5.25 16.74
C ILE A 108 -6.66 -5.12 15.97
N ASP A 109 -7.17 -3.90 15.86
CA ASP A 109 -8.19 -3.57 14.88
C ASP A 109 -7.56 -3.56 13.47
N VAL A 110 -7.52 -4.73 12.84
CA VAL A 110 -6.89 -4.94 11.53
C VAL A 110 -7.55 -4.10 10.43
N GLU A 111 -8.86 -3.83 10.54
CA GLU A 111 -9.61 -3.03 9.56
C GLU A 111 -9.12 -1.58 9.53
N VAL A 112 -8.59 -1.07 10.65
CA VAL A 112 -7.99 0.27 10.74
C VAL A 112 -6.47 0.22 10.60
N ALA A 113 -5.81 -0.72 11.28
CA ALA A 113 -4.35 -0.80 11.35
C ALA A 113 -3.70 -1.15 10.01
N ALA A 114 -4.30 -2.03 9.21
CA ALA A 114 -3.74 -2.41 7.92
C ALA A 114 -3.77 -1.25 6.90
N PRO A 115 -4.89 -0.52 6.68
CA PRO A 115 -4.88 0.68 5.84
C PRO A 115 -3.95 1.78 6.37
N ALA A 116 -3.86 1.98 7.68
CA ALA A 116 -2.93 2.95 8.27
C ALA A 116 -1.46 2.59 7.99
N THR A 117 -1.11 1.30 8.08
CA THR A 117 0.22 0.79 7.75
C THR A 117 0.53 0.97 6.26
N MET A 118 -0.41 0.65 5.37
CA MET A 118 -0.29 0.93 3.94
C MET A 118 -0.06 2.42 3.67
N ALA A 119 -0.84 3.29 4.31
CA ALA A 119 -0.71 4.73 4.15
C ALA A 119 0.67 5.22 4.62
N MET A 120 1.21 4.69 5.72
CA MET A 120 2.57 5.00 6.19
C MET A 120 3.61 4.63 5.13
N ILE A 121 3.54 3.42 4.57
CA ILE A 121 4.49 2.93 3.56
C ILE A 121 4.41 3.78 2.29
N ILE A 122 3.19 3.97 1.77
CA ILE A 122 2.92 4.74 0.56
C ILE A 122 3.38 6.19 0.74
N SER A 123 2.99 6.84 1.85
CA SER A 123 3.34 8.24 2.12
C SER A 123 4.84 8.41 2.27
N THR A 124 5.53 7.49 2.93
CA THR A 124 7.00 7.54 3.08
C THR A 124 7.68 7.45 1.71
N ALA A 125 7.23 6.56 0.84
CA ALA A 125 7.78 6.44 -0.52
C ALA A 125 7.44 7.66 -1.41
N LEU A 126 6.22 8.19 -1.32
CA LEU A 126 5.79 9.37 -2.08
C LEU A 126 6.50 10.64 -1.62
N LEU A 127 6.70 10.81 -0.31
CA LEU A 127 7.23 12.01 0.33
C LEU A 127 8.71 11.89 0.69
N ASP A 128 9.42 10.86 0.21
CA ASP A 128 10.82 10.58 0.57
C ASP A 128 11.71 11.84 0.47
N ASP A 129 11.65 12.55 -0.66
CA ASP A 129 12.44 13.77 -0.89
C ASP A 129 12.08 14.93 0.05
N TRP A 130 10.90 14.90 0.67
CA TRP A 130 10.43 15.91 1.64
C TRP A 130 10.78 15.52 3.08
N LEU A 131 10.72 14.22 3.38
CA LEU A 131 11.01 13.67 4.71
C LEU A 131 12.52 13.59 4.98
N PHE A 132 13.33 13.36 3.95
CA PHE A 132 14.77 13.13 4.07
C PHE A 132 15.56 14.11 3.19
N PRO A 133 16.21 15.13 3.78
CA PRO A 133 17.04 16.08 3.04
C PRO A 133 18.12 15.37 2.22
N GLN A 134 18.40 15.83 0.99
CA GLN A 134 19.33 15.13 0.09
C GLN A 134 20.75 14.95 0.65
N SER A 135 21.22 15.89 1.47
CA SER A 135 22.54 15.82 2.14
C SER A 135 22.64 14.73 3.21
N GLU A 136 21.51 14.28 3.74
CA GLU A 136 21.42 13.34 4.88
C GLU A 136 20.52 12.14 4.60
N ARG A 137 20.13 11.95 3.33
CA ARG A 137 19.13 10.94 2.95
C ARG A 137 19.58 9.54 3.38
N PRO A 138 18.82 8.87 4.27
CA PRO A 138 19.11 7.50 4.63
C PRO A 138 19.06 6.60 3.39
N LYS A 139 19.90 5.56 3.37
CA LYS A 139 19.77 4.51 2.35
C LYS A 139 18.37 3.88 2.45
N ARG A 140 17.77 3.52 1.32
CA ARG A 140 16.48 2.81 1.22
C ARG A 140 16.34 1.70 2.26
N GLU A 141 17.38 0.86 2.40
CA GLU A 141 17.34 -0.27 3.33
C GLU A 141 17.22 0.17 4.80
N ARG A 142 17.77 1.33 5.17
CA ARG A 142 17.60 1.88 6.53
C ARG A 142 16.16 2.32 6.75
N ILE A 143 15.53 2.96 5.77
CA ILE A 143 14.12 3.40 5.86
C ILE A 143 13.22 2.18 6.03
N LEU A 144 13.39 1.16 5.18
CA LEU A 144 12.62 -0.09 5.25
C LEU A 144 12.82 -0.82 6.58
N ASN A 145 14.05 -0.96 7.05
CA ASN A 145 14.33 -1.62 8.32
C ASN A 145 13.68 -0.91 9.51
N GLU A 146 13.60 0.42 9.50
CA GLU A 146 12.92 1.16 10.57
C GLU A 146 11.39 1.06 10.46
N MET A 147 10.80 1.10 9.26
CA MET A 147 9.35 0.87 9.09
C MET A 147 8.95 -0.54 9.54
N ILE A 148 9.68 -1.57 9.10
CA ILE A 148 9.45 -2.96 9.50
C ILE A 148 9.56 -3.11 11.02
N ARG A 149 10.56 -2.47 11.63
CA ARG A 149 10.73 -2.47 13.09
C ARG A 149 9.55 -1.79 13.79
N TYR A 150 9.04 -0.69 13.25
CA TYR A 150 7.88 0.01 13.78
C TYR A 150 6.62 -0.86 13.72
N GLU A 151 6.35 -1.49 12.57
CA GLU A 151 5.22 -2.40 12.34
C GLU A 151 5.28 -3.62 13.27
N ILE A 152 6.45 -4.28 13.38
CA ILE A 152 6.62 -5.41 14.30
C ILE A 152 6.35 -4.98 15.74
N ARG A 153 6.90 -3.83 16.17
CA ARG A 153 6.66 -3.32 17.53
C ARG A 153 5.21 -2.97 17.79
N ALA A 154 4.49 -2.45 16.80
CA ALA A 154 3.07 -2.18 16.91
C ALA A 154 2.27 -3.48 17.10
N ILE A 155 2.69 -4.56 16.46
CA ILE A 155 2.04 -5.88 16.54
C ILE A 155 2.43 -6.66 17.80
N THR A 156 3.66 -6.51 18.29
CA THR A 156 4.16 -7.24 19.46
C THR A 156 4.10 -6.42 20.75
N GLY A 157 3.72 -5.15 20.67
CA GLY A 157 3.72 -4.23 21.80
C GLY A 157 2.68 -4.65 22.83
N GLU A 158 3.04 -4.62 24.11
CA GLU A 158 2.07 -4.86 25.18
C GLU A 158 1.00 -3.77 25.16
N ASN A 159 -0.27 -4.20 25.28
CA ASN A 159 -1.46 -3.39 25.42
C ASN A 159 -1.16 -2.10 26.21
N SER A 160 -0.97 -1.00 25.49
CA SER A 160 -0.97 0.33 26.10
C SER A 160 -2.35 0.95 25.84
N PRO A 161 -2.95 1.54 26.89
CA PRO A 161 -4.39 1.77 27.03
C PRO A 161 -5.00 2.75 26.02
#